data_AF-A0A101MJK4-F1
#
_entry.id   AF-A0A101MJK4-F1
#
_cell.length_a   1.000
_cell.length_b   1.000
_cell.length_c   1.000
_cell.angle_alpha   90.00
_cell.angle_beta   90.00
_cell.angle_gamma   90.00
#
_symmetry.space_group_name_H-M   'P 1'
#
loop_
_entity.id
_entity.type
_entity.pdbx_description
1 polymer ?
#
loop_
_entity_poly.entity_id
_entity_poly.type
_entity_poly.pdbx_seq_one_letter_code
_entity_poly.pdbx_strand_id
1 'polypeptide(L)'
;MAYDMSINDHPIGSQMPKAGQDQSSLSPSSDFFTSIVCHPDSPRELADWIYTDRPQLHIHVALFQDATLLTINYLHTFVDAISRTNFFNAWIAVLRGHEEEVPAFVPYDHDPLYTLGKEAPRQSYSNLGRLLSGLSLVIFGLRYMFEILWVRNLEEHPIRLPGRCVDRMRKTVLRELAVTAPLGAEKPFVSEGDAVVAWWVRQ
;
A
#
# COMPACT_ATOMS: atom_id res chain seq x y z
N MET A 1 -6.82 -22.57 -2.93
CA MET A 1 -6.12 -23.54 -3.81
C MET A 1 -5.11 -24.31 -2.98
N ALA A 2 -4.88 -25.59 -3.25
CA ALA A 2 -3.89 -26.39 -2.53
C ALA A 2 -2.88 -26.96 -3.52
N TYR A 3 -1.60 -26.87 -3.19
CA TYR A 3 -0.48 -27.35 -3.96
C TYR A 3 0.23 -28.45 -3.17
N ASP A 4 0.36 -29.63 -3.76
CA ASP A 4 1.07 -30.76 -3.16
C ASP A 4 2.59 -30.67 -3.41
N MET A 5 3.18 -29.54 -3.03
CA MET A 5 4.60 -29.25 -3.16
C MET A 5 5.05 -28.17 -2.18
N SER A 6 6.37 -28.04 -1.98
CA SER A 6 6.95 -26.86 -1.35
C SER A 6 6.81 -25.64 -2.27
N ILE A 7 6.63 -24.46 -1.68
CA ILE A 7 6.66 -23.19 -2.42
C ILE A 7 8.00 -22.99 -3.15
N ASN A 8 9.09 -23.58 -2.65
CA ASN A 8 10.42 -23.50 -3.27
C ASN A 8 10.57 -24.38 -4.51
N ASP A 9 9.75 -25.43 -4.64
CA ASP A 9 9.71 -26.29 -5.82
C ASP A 9 8.74 -25.73 -6.88
N HIS A 10 7.87 -24.80 -6.48
CA HIS A 10 6.92 -24.16 -7.41
C HIS A 10 7.63 -23.14 -8.32
N PRO A 11 7.43 -23.18 -9.65
CA PRO A 11 8.16 -22.33 -10.61
C PRO A 11 8.01 -20.82 -10.37
N ILE A 12 6.81 -20.40 -9.95
CA ILE A 12 6.49 -19.00 -9.61
C ILE A 12 6.73 -18.71 -8.12
N GLY A 13 6.19 -19.54 -7.22
CA GLY A 13 6.33 -19.40 -5.77
C GLY A 13 7.79 -19.33 -5.28
N SER A 14 8.72 -20.03 -5.91
CA SER A 14 10.14 -20.03 -5.53
C SER A 14 10.82 -18.65 -5.66
N GLN A 15 10.25 -17.76 -6.47
CA GLN A 15 10.72 -16.40 -6.70
C GLN A 15 10.12 -15.37 -5.75
N MET A 16 9.22 -15.80 -4.84
CA MET A 16 8.66 -14.91 -3.82
C MET A 16 9.78 -14.36 -2.91
N PRO A 17 9.68 -13.09 -2.47
CA PRO A 17 10.62 -12.53 -1.52
C PRO A 17 10.68 -13.33 -0.22
N LYS A 18 11.88 -13.69 0.23
CA LYS A 18 12.08 -14.51 1.43
C LYS A 18 12.45 -13.68 2.65
N ALA A 19 12.01 -14.11 3.83
CA ALA A 19 12.45 -13.53 5.09
C ALA A 19 13.97 -13.70 5.29
N GLY A 20 14.59 -12.80 6.05
CA GLY A 20 16.00 -12.94 6.46
C GLY A 20 17.08 -12.52 5.44
N GLN A 21 16.72 -12.03 4.25
CA GLN A 21 17.71 -11.46 3.33
C GLN A 21 18.03 -10.00 3.69
N ASP A 22 19.31 -9.67 3.90
CA ASP A 22 19.78 -8.31 4.24
C ASP A 22 20.39 -7.57 3.03
N GLN A 23 20.18 -8.09 1.83
CA GLN A 23 20.69 -7.52 0.59
C GLN A 23 19.58 -6.75 -0.14
N SER A 24 19.97 -5.70 -0.85
CA SER A 24 19.06 -4.99 -1.74
C SER A 24 18.81 -5.86 -2.97
N SER A 25 17.54 -6.07 -3.31
CA SER A 25 17.15 -6.89 -4.45
C SER A 25 15.95 -6.30 -5.17
N LEU A 26 15.95 -6.41 -6.49
CA LEU A 26 14.78 -6.14 -7.32
C LEU A 26 13.97 -7.44 -7.42
N SER A 27 12.70 -7.40 -7.07
CA SER A 27 11.80 -8.55 -7.18
C SER A 27 11.10 -8.54 -8.55
N PRO A 28 10.62 -9.70 -9.04
CA PRO A 28 9.72 -9.72 -10.20
C PRO A 28 8.52 -8.80 -10.00
N SER A 29 7.91 -8.35 -11.11
CA SER A 29 6.67 -7.59 -11.06
C SER A 29 5.58 -8.34 -10.30
N SER A 30 4.67 -7.62 -9.63
CA SER A 30 3.57 -8.24 -8.90
C SER A 30 2.71 -9.12 -9.83
N ASP A 31 2.55 -8.70 -11.09
CA ASP A 31 1.79 -9.44 -12.11
C ASP A 31 2.36 -10.83 -12.40
N PHE A 32 3.67 -11.03 -12.19
CA PHE A 32 4.32 -12.33 -12.32
C PHE A 32 3.69 -13.39 -11.39
N PHE A 33 3.20 -12.96 -10.22
CA PHE A 33 2.67 -13.84 -9.19
C PHE A 33 1.15 -14.06 -9.29
N THR A 34 0.44 -13.34 -10.17
CA THR A 34 -1.04 -13.33 -10.26
C THR A 34 -1.66 -14.72 -10.31
N SER A 35 -1.03 -15.68 -10.98
CA SER A 35 -1.54 -17.05 -11.12
C SER A 35 -1.62 -17.85 -9.81
N ILE A 36 -0.85 -17.47 -8.78
CA ILE A 36 -0.83 -18.15 -7.47
C ILE A 36 -1.41 -17.29 -6.35
N VAL A 37 -1.46 -15.96 -6.52
CA VAL A 37 -2.00 -15.04 -5.49
C VAL A 37 -3.45 -14.64 -5.75
N CYS A 38 -3.92 -14.66 -6.99
CA CYS A 38 -5.29 -14.29 -7.33
C CYS A 38 -6.15 -15.52 -7.61
N HIS A 39 -7.40 -15.47 -7.13
CA HIS A 39 -8.41 -16.44 -7.57
C HIS A 39 -8.70 -16.26 -9.07
N PRO A 40 -8.99 -17.33 -9.84
CA PRO A 40 -9.34 -17.23 -11.26
C PRO A 40 -10.47 -16.23 -11.55
N ASP A 41 -11.47 -16.16 -10.66
CA ASP A 41 -12.62 -15.24 -10.77
C ASP A 41 -12.36 -13.84 -10.18
N SER A 42 -11.11 -13.55 -9.79
CA SER A 42 -10.75 -12.23 -9.26
C SER A 42 -11.01 -11.16 -10.33
N PRO A 43 -11.57 -10.02 -9.94
CA PRO A 43 -11.93 -8.96 -10.87
C PRO A 43 -10.68 -8.36 -11.51
N ARG A 44 -10.73 -8.15 -12.84
CA ARG A 44 -9.61 -7.63 -13.64
C ARG A 44 -9.90 -6.26 -14.22
N GLU A 45 -11.17 -5.91 -14.34
CA GLU A 45 -11.61 -4.64 -14.91
C GLU A 45 -12.71 -3.99 -14.07
N LEU A 46 -13.05 -2.74 -14.38
CA LEU A 46 -14.12 -2.04 -13.67
C LEU A 46 -15.49 -2.72 -13.85
N ALA A 47 -15.75 -3.28 -15.03
CA ALA A 47 -17.01 -3.96 -15.33
C ALA A 47 -17.25 -5.17 -14.41
N ASP A 48 -16.17 -5.88 -14.06
CA ASP A 48 -16.22 -6.98 -13.09
C ASP A 48 -16.78 -6.53 -11.74
N TRP A 49 -16.39 -5.35 -11.26
CA TRP A 49 -16.88 -4.82 -9.99
C TRP A 49 -18.31 -4.29 -10.05
N ILE A 50 -18.75 -3.78 -11.20
CA ILE A 50 -20.05 -3.13 -11.35
C ILE A 50 -21.16 -4.12 -11.70
N TYR A 51 -20.89 -5.07 -12.59
CA TYR A 51 -21.93 -5.90 -13.22
C TYR A 51 -21.97 -7.34 -12.71
N THR A 52 -21.21 -7.66 -11.68
CA THR A 52 -21.27 -8.97 -11.02
C THR A 52 -21.44 -8.79 -9.54
N ASP A 53 -22.10 -9.77 -8.91
CA ASP A 53 -22.33 -9.79 -7.47
C ASP A 53 -21.05 -10.24 -6.75
N ARG A 54 -20.12 -9.30 -6.53
CA ARG A 54 -18.83 -9.53 -5.87
C ARG A 54 -18.79 -8.83 -4.50
N PRO A 55 -18.22 -9.48 -3.46
CA PRO A 55 -18.12 -8.88 -2.14
C PRO A 55 -17.13 -7.72 -2.11
N GLN A 56 -17.35 -6.76 -1.21
CA GLN A 56 -16.42 -5.63 -1.01
C GLN A 56 -15.05 -6.05 -0.44
N LEU A 57 -14.99 -7.21 0.22
CA LEU A 57 -13.79 -7.84 0.76
C LEU A 57 -13.78 -9.30 0.29
N HIS A 58 -12.70 -9.70 -0.37
CA HIS A 58 -12.48 -11.06 -0.83
C HIS A 58 -11.12 -11.57 -0.35
N ILE A 59 -11.10 -12.80 0.16
CA ILE A 59 -9.90 -13.43 0.71
C ILE A 59 -9.61 -14.68 -0.10
N HIS A 60 -8.40 -14.75 -0.66
CA HIS A 60 -7.90 -15.92 -1.37
C HIS A 60 -6.78 -16.57 -0.59
N VAL A 61 -6.86 -17.90 -0.43
CA VAL A 61 -5.84 -18.69 0.27
C VAL A 61 -5.26 -19.72 -0.70
N ALA A 62 -3.94 -19.72 -0.84
CA ALA A 62 -3.18 -20.75 -1.52
C ALA A 62 -2.26 -21.46 -0.51
N LEU A 63 -2.46 -22.77 -0.36
CA LEU A 63 -1.75 -23.63 0.58
C LEU A 63 -0.67 -24.43 -0.14
N PHE A 64 0.56 -24.31 0.32
CA PHE A 64 1.70 -25.18 0.00
C PHE A 64 2.01 -26.06 1.21
N GLN A 65 2.84 -27.08 1.03
CA GLN A 65 3.23 -27.95 2.15
C GLN A 65 4.01 -27.20 3.26
N ASP A 66 4.77 -26.17 2.88
CA ASP A 66 5.65 -25.39 3.75
C ASP A 66 5.30 -23.89 3.83
N ALA A 67 4.24 -23.46 3.14
CA ALA A 67 3.85 -22.05 3.09
C ALA A 67 2.34 -21.86 2.90
N THR A 68 1.83 -20.72 3.36
CA THR A 68 0.46 -20.27 3.08
C THR A 68 0.53 -18.86 2.51
N LEU A 69 -0.04 -18.68 1.32
CA LEU A 69 -0.25 -17.38 0.71
C LEU A 69 -1.67 -16.92 1.01
N LEU A 70 -1.78 -15.76 1.66
CA LEU A 70 -3.04 -15.12 1.97
C LEU A 70 -3.13 -13.81 1.18
N THR A 71 -4.06 -13.73 0.24
CA THR A 71 -4.30 -12.54 -0.58
C THR A 71 -5.64 -11.93 -0.21
N ILE A 72 -5.68 -10.61 -0.08
CA ILE A 72 -6.90 -9.88 0.25
C ILE A 72 -7.14 -8.80 -0.79
N ASN A 73 -8.31 -8.88 -1.42
CA ASN A 73 -8.79 -7.91 -2.38
C ASN A 73 -9.93 -7.13 -1.74
N TYR A 74 -9.88 -5.81 -1.82
CA TYR A 74 -10.91 -4.94 -1.26
C TYR A 74 -11.09 -3.68 -2.10
N LEU A 75 -12.29 -3.11 -2.08
CA LEU A 75 -12.55 -1.80 -2.67
C LEU A 75 -12.07 -0.71 -1.71
N HIS A 76 -11.34 0.30 -2.20
CA HIS A 76 -10.81 1.37 -1.34
C HIS A 76 -11.92 2.24 -0.70
N THR A 77 -13.15 2.17 -1.21
CA THR A 77 -14.34 2.77 -0.58
C THR A 77 -14.77 2.05 0.70
N PHE A 78 -14.36 0.78 0.88
CA PHE A 78 -14.69 -0.02 2.06
C PHE A 78 -13.77 0.30 3.24
N VAL A 79 -12.46 0.41 2.99
CA VAL A 79 -11.46 0.46 4.05
C VAL A 79 -10.24 1.27 3.60
N ASP A 80 -9.74 2.15 4.48
CA ASP A 80 -8.47 2.85 4.29
C ASP A 80 -7.28 2.07 4.85
N ALA A 81 -6.07 2.61 4.74
CA ALA A 81 -4.87 1.94 5.23
C ALA A 81 -4.88 1.68 6.75
N ILE A 82 -5.50 2.56 7.54
CA ILE A 82 -5.55 2.47 9.00
C ILE A 82 -6.54 1.37 9.41
N SER A 83 -7.74 1.44 8.84
CA SER A 83 -8.82 0.49 9.06
C SER A 83 -8.41 -0.92 8.61
N ARG A 84 -7.61 -1.03 7.55
CA ARG A 84 -7.00 -2.30 7.11
C ARG A 84 -6.05 -2.87 8.17
N THR A 85 -5.20 -2.05 8.77
CA THR A 85 -4.32 -2.48 9.88
C THR A 85 -5.13 -2.98 11.08
N ASN A 86 -6.20 -2.26 11.45
CA ASN A 86 -7.09 -2.67 12.54
C ASN A 86 -7.78 -3.99 12.25
N PHE A 87 -8.26 -4.18 11.01
CA PHE A 87 -8.85 -5.45 10.58
C PHE A 87 -7.88 -6.62 10.76
N PHE A 88 -6.63 -6.48 10.31
CA PHE A 88 -5.62 -7.54 10.48
C PHE A 88 -5.30 -7.82 11.94
N ASN A 89 -5.12 -6.79 12.75
CA ASN A 89 -4.83 -6.96 14.18
C ASN A 89 -5.97 -7.69 14.88
N ALA A 90 -7.22 -7.29 14.64
CA ALA A 90 -8.40 -7.95 15.17
C ALA A 90 -8.50 -9.41 14.69
N TRP A 91 -8.29 -9.67 13.40
CA TRP A 91 -8.34 -11.03 12.86
C TRP A 91 -7.25 -11.92 13.48
N ILE A 92 -6.03 -11.41 13.63
CA ILE A 92 -4.94 -12.13 14.30
C ILE A 92 -5.26 -12.38 15.78
N ALA A 93 -5.87 -11.42 16.48
CA ALA A 93 -6.26 -11.57 17.87
C ALA A 93 -7.28 -12.70 18.05
N VAL A 94 -8.32 -12.74 17.20
CA VAL A 94 -9.30 -13.84 17.17
C VAL A 94 -8.61 -15.18 16.91
N LEU A 95 -7.70 -15.25 15.93
CA LEU A 95 -6.96 -16.50 15.64
C LEU A 95 -6.08 -16.98 16.80
N ARG A 96 -5.64 -16.08 17.68
CA ARG A 96 -4.88 -16.41 18.89
C ARG A 96 -5.76 -16.70 20.10
N GLY A 97 -7.08 -16.56 20.00
CA GLY A 97 -8.03 -16.72 21.09
C GLY A 97 -8.14 -15.51 22.02
N HIS A 98 -7.69 -14.33 21.57
CA HIS A 98 -7.73 -13.06 22.30
C HIS A 98 -8.82 -12.14 21.77
N GLU A 99 -10.07 -12.60 21.77
CA GLU A 99 -11.19 -11.81 21.24
C GLU A 99 -11.44 -10.52 22.02
N GLU A 100 -10.98 -10.45 23.27
CA GLU A 100 -11.01 -9.25 24.11
C GLU A 100 -10.16 -8.08 23.56
N GLU A 101 -9.17 -8.35 22.69
CA GLU A 101 -8.36 -7.32 22.04
C GLU A 101 -9.05 -6.72 20.80
N VAL A 102 -10.15 -7.30 20.34
CA VAL A 102 -10.89 -6.81 19.18
C VAL A 102 -11.57 -5.47 19.54
N PRO A 103 -11.32 -4.39 18.78
CA PRO A 103 -11.98 -3.11 19.03
C PRO A 103 -13.50 -3.25 19.00
N ALA A 104 -14.17 -2.61 19.96
CA ALA A 104 -15.63 -2.61 20.01
C ALA A 104 -16.21 -2.00 18.73
N PHE A 105 -17.28 -2.63 18.22
CA PHE A 105 -18.01 -2.13 17.08
C PHE A 105 -18.69 -0.80 17.41
N VAL A 106 -18.57 0.19 16.52
CA VAL A 106 -19.29 1.46 16.64
C VAL A 106 -20.73 1.23 16.19
N PRO A 107 -21.74 1.45 17.06
CA PRO A 107 -23.15 1.22 16.73
C PRO A 107 -23.61 2.00 15.48
N TYR A 108 -24.51 1.42 14.69
CA TYR A 108 -25.02 2.02 13.45
C TYR A 108 -25.76 3.34 13.64
N ASP A 109 -26.32 3.57 14.82
CA ASP A 109 -27.01 4.80 15.21
C ASP A 109 -26.05 5.91 15.67
N HIS A 110 -24.77 5.61 15.78
CA HIS A 110 -23.73 6.57 16.11
C HIS A 110 -22.86 6.88 14.88
N ASP A 111 -23.01 8.08 14.33
CA ASP A 111 -22.09 8.59 13.31
C ASP A 111 -20.93 9.35 13.98
N PRO A 112 -19.72 8.75 14.07
CA PRO A 112 -18.56 9.41 14.68
C PRO A 112 -18.07 10.62 13.88
N LEU A 113 -18.51 10.78 12.64
CA LEU A 113 -18.17 11.90 11.76
C LEU A 113 -19.27 12.95 11.71
N TYR A 114 -20.34 12.84 12.50
CA TYR A 114 -21.48 13.76 12.47
C TYR A 114 -21.10 15.22 12.74
N THR A 115 -20.05 15.47 13.51
CA THR A 115 -19.52 16.82 13.81
C THR A 115 -18.43 17.27 12.83
N LEU A 116 -17.93 16.37 11.98
CA LEU A 116 -16.85 16.65 11.04
C LEU A 116 -17.28 17.76 10.08
N GLY A 117 -16.52 18.85 10.07
CA GLY A 117 -16.78 20.00 9.21
C GLY A 117 -17.89 20.97 9.68
N LYS A 118 -18.52 20.76 10.85
CA LYS A 118 -19.50 21.71 11.41
C LYS A 118 -18.87 22.92 12.09
N GLU A 119 -17.75 22.71 12.79
CA GLU A 119 -17.09 23.76 13.57
C GLU A 119 -15.90 24.40 12.84
N ALA A 120 -15.40 23.75 11.79
CA ALA A 120 -14.29 24.26 11.02
C ALA A 120 -14.77 25.41 10.11
N PRO A 121 -14.11 26.59 10.13
CA PRO A 121 -14.41 27.65 9.18
C PRO A 121 -14.19 27.13 7.76
N ARG A 122 -15.08 27.48 6.83
CA ARG A 122 -15.01 27.07 5.43
C ARG A 122 -13.73 27.65 4.79
N GLN A 123 -12.66 26.88 4.82
CA GLN A 123 -11.43 27.22 4.11
C GLN A 123 -11.59 26.86 2.64
N SER A 124 -11.16 27.76 1.75
CA SER A 124 -11.04 27.42 0.34
C SER A 124 -10.03 26.30 0.20
N TYR A 125 -10.39 25.25 -0.55
CA TYR A 125 -9.47 24.15 -0.83
C TYR A 125 -8.21 24.72 -1.50
N SER A 126 -7.06 24.65 -0.82
CA SER A 126 -5.81 25.27 -1.30
C SER A 126 -5.36 24.74 -2.66
N ASN A 127 -5.79 23.52 -3.01
CA ASN A 127 -5.51 22.88 -4.29
C ASN A 127 -6.64 23.03 -5.31
N LEU A 128 -7.63 23.91 -5.08
CA LEU A 128 -8.72 24.14 -6.04
C LEU A 128 -8.18 24.65 -7.38
N GLY A 129 -7.11 25.45 -7.36
CA GLY A 129 -6.41 25.90 -8.57
C GLY A 129 -5.59 24.82 -9.27
N ARG A 130 -5.36 23.66 -8.62
CA ARG A 130 -4.69 22.49 -9.20
C ARG A 130 -5.68 21.46 -9.74
N LEU A 131 -6.98 21.76 -9.65
CA LEU A 131 -8.02 20.86 -10.13
C LEU A 131 -7.95 20.81 -11.66
N LEU A 132 -7.73 19.62 -12.20
CA LEU A 132 -7.71 19.37 -13.64
C LEU A 132 -9.10 19.66 -14.20
N SER A 133 -9.28 20.85 -14.79
CA SER A 133 -10.58 21.33 -15.29
C SER A 133 -10.39 22.10 -16.59
N GLY A 134 -11.39 22.01 -17.47
CA GLY A 134 -11.35 22.67 -18.79
C GLY A 134 -10.11 22.28 -19.59
N LEU A 135 -9.32 23.28 -19.98
CA LEU A 135 -8.12 23.09 -20.81
C LEU A 135 -7.00 22.32 -20.12
N SER A 136 -6.83 22.44 -18.79
CA SER A 136 -5.77 21.70 -18.09
C SER A 136 -6.01 20.20 -18.08
N LEU A 137 -7.28 19.78 -18.03
CA LEU A 137 -7.70 18.38 -18.17
C LEU A 137 -7.41 17.86 -19.60
N VAL A 138 -7.70 18.67 -20.63
CA VAL A 138 -7.42 18.29 -22.02
C VAL A 138 -5.91 18.13 -22.26
N ILE A 139 -5.10 19.10 -21.80
CA ILE A 139 -3.64 19.03 -21.91
C ILE A 139 -3.09 17.82 -21.14
N PHE A 140 -3.61 17.57 -19.93
CA PHE A 140 -3.25 16.39 -19.14
C PHE A 140 -3.58 15.10 -19.89
N GLY A 141 -4.78 14.99 -20.46
CA GLY A 141 -5.20 13.84 -21.25
C GLY A 141 -4.33 13.60 -22.49
N LEU A 142 -3.95 14.67 -23.21
CA LEU A 142 -3.03 14.55 -24.36
C LEU A 142 -1.64 14.10 -23.95
N ARG A 143 -1.10 14.61 -22.85
CA ARG A 143 0.20 14.19 -22.30
C ARG A 143 0.16 12.74 -21.86
N TYR A 144 -0.89 12.35 -21.14
CA TYR A 144 -1.09 10.98 -20.68
C TYR A 144 -1.24 10.00 -21.85
N MET A 145 -2.00 10.38 -22.89
CA MET A 145 -2.11 9.60 -24.12
C MET A 145 -0.76 9.45 -24.82
N PHE A 146 0.00 10.53 -24.94
CA PHE A 146 1.34 10.49 -25.52
C PHE A 146 2.28 9.59 -24.70
N GLU A 147 2.21 9.66 -23.37
CA GLU A 147 2.99 8.81 -22.47
C GLU A 147 2.65 7.32 -22.64
N ILE A 148 1.37 6.95 -22.69
CA ILE A 148 0.96 5.56 -22.98
C ILE A 148 1.48 5.07 -24.34
N LEU A 149 1.45 5.94 -25.36
CA LEU A 149 1.90 5.56 -26.70
C LEU A 149 3.43 5.44 -26.79
N TRP A 150 4.16 6.24 -26.01
CA TRP A 150 5.62 6.29 -26.02
C TRP A 150 6.25 5.26 -25.07
N VAL A 151 5.70 5.12 -23.87
CA VAL A 151 6.11 4.15 -22.85
C VAL A 151 5.25 2.90 -23.01
N ARG A 152 5.66 2.03 -23.92
CA ARG A 152 4.89 0.82 -24.26
C ARG A 152 4.85 -0.24 -23.17
N ASN A 153 5.86 -0.29 -22.31
CA ASN A 153 5.99 -1.29 -21.26
C ASN A 153 6.30 -0.59 -19.93
N LEU A 154 5.26 -0.37 -19.12
CA LEU A 154 5.43 0.02 -17.73
C LEU A 154 5.49 -1.25 -16.89
N GLU A 155 6.67 -1.58 -16.38
CA GLU A 155 6.85 -2.70 -15.46
C GLU A 155 7.06 -2.15 -14.05
N GLU A 156 6.22 -2.58 -13.12
CA GLU A 156 6.44 -2.32 -11.70
C GLU A 156 7.37 -3.38 -11.11
N HIS A 157 8.34 -2.97 -10.31
CA HIS A 157 9.24 -3.91 -9.63
C HIS A 157 9.41 -3.51 -8.17
N PRO A 158 9.06 -4.39 -7.22
CA PRO A 158 9.32 -4.15 -5.81
C PRO A 158 10.84 -4.14 -5.53
N ILE A 159 11.32 -3.07 -4.88
CA ILE A 159 12.70 -2.96 -4.41
C ILE A 159 12.74 -3.25 -2.91
N ARG A 160 13.56 -4.22 -2.51
CA ARG A 160 13.86 -4.46 -1.10
C ARG A 160 14.97 -3.50 -0.67
N LEU A 161 14.68 -2.63 0.30
CA LEU A 161 15.67 -1.76 0.93
C LEU A 161 16.03 -2.31 2.33
N PRO A 162 17.30 -2.71 2.58
CA PRO A 162 17.72 -3.16 3.90
C PRO A 162 17.57 -2.06 4.96
N GLY A 163 17.06 -2.41 6.15
CA GLY A 163 16.83 -1.45 7.24
C GLY A 163 18.08 -0.66 7.63
N ARG A 164 19.26 -1.32 7.63
CA ARG A 164 20.56 -0.67 7.88
C ARG A 164 20.89 0.48 6.92
N CYS A 165 20.41 0.39 5.67
CA CYS A 165 20.62 1.43 4.66
C CYS A 165 19.69 2.61 4.97
N VAL A 166 18.43 2.35 5.30
CA VAL A 166 17.44 3.37 5.70
C VAL A 166 17.90 4.10 6.97
N ASP A 167 18.38 3.36 7.97
CA ASP A 167 18.97 3.91 9.19
C ASP A 167 20.16 4.83 8.91
N ARG A 168 21.02 4.42 7.99
CA ARG A 168 22.17 5.24 7.59
C ARG A 168 21.72 6.52 6.93
N MET A 169 20.78 6.46 5.98
CA MET A 169 20.22 7.64 5.32
C MET A 169 19.60 8.59 6.36
N ARG A 170 18.76 8.06 7.24
CA ARG A 170 18.13 8.83 8.32
C ARG A 170 19.16 9.49 9.25
N LYS A 171 20.19 8.75 9.68
CA LYS A 171 21.27 9.29 10.52
C LYS A 171 22.07 10.38 9.81
N THR A 172 22.33 10.24 8.52
CA THR A 172 23.01 11.28 7.72
C THR A 172 22.17 12.55 7.68
N VAL A 173 20.89 12.45 7.34
CA VAL A 173 19.97 13.60 7.28
C VAL A 173 19.88 14.29 8.65
N LEU A 174 19.72 13.53 9.74
CA LEU A 174 19.66 14.11 11.09
C LEU A 174 20.97 14.83 11.48
N ARG A 175 22.13 14.33 11.04
CA ARG A 175 23.42 15.01 11.26
C ARG A 175 23.51 16.32 10.48
N GLU A 176 23.13 16.32 9.20
CA GLU A 176 23.15 17.53 8.37
C GLU A 176 22.18 18.59 8.90
N LEU A 177 20.99 18.18 9.35
CA LEU A 177 20.02 19.06 9.98
C LEU A 177 20.54 19.64 11.30
N ALA A 178 21.26 18.85 12.11
CA ALA A 178 21.86 19.33 13.35
C ALA A 178 22.95 20.39 13.12
N VAL A 179 23.70 20.32 12.01
CA VAL A 179 24.71 21.33 11.64
C VAL A 179 24.06 22.63 11.14
N THR A 180 22.91 22.53 10.49
CA THR A 180 22.20 23.67 9.90
C THR A 180 21.22 24.34 10.87
N ALA A 181 20.93 23.70 12.00
CA ALA A 181 19.96 24.18 12.98
C ALA A 181 20.46 25.47 13.70
N PRO A 182 19.62 26.53 13.79
CA PRO A 182 19.92 27.70 14.60
C PRO A 182 20.12 27.33 16.08
N LEU A 183 21.00 28.06 16.77
CA LEU A 183 21.20 27.94 18.22
C LEU A 183 19.85 28.12 18.95
N GLY A 184 19.36 27.04 19.58
CA GLY A 184 18.10 27.02 20.33
C GLY A 184 16.89 26.43 19.60
N ALA A 185 17.05 25.95 18.36
CA ALA A 185 15.97 25.26 17.65
C ALA A 185 15.66 23.88 18.26
N GLU A 186 14.40 23.44 18.16
CA GLU A 186 14.00 22.10 18.54
C GLU A 186 14.76 21.04 17.74
N LYS A 187 14.94 19.85 18.34
CA LYS A 187 15.64 18.75 17.68
C LYS A 187 14.90 18.38 16.38
N PRO A 188 15.58 18.38 15.22
CA PRO A 188 14.94 18.02 13.96
C PRO A 188 14.45 16.58 14.01
N PHE A 189 13.21 16.37 13.57
CA PHE A 189 12.61 15.05 13.42
C PHE A 189 12.49 14.69 11.94
N VAL A 190 12.90 13.46 11.62
CA VAL A 190 12.76 12.86 10.29
C VAL A 190 12.35 11.41 10.48
N SER A 191 11.26 11.01 9.83
CA SER A 191 10.80 9.62 9.81
C SER A 191 11.60 8.79 8.81
N GLU A 192 11.52 7.47 8.91
CA GLU A 192 12.13 6.58 7.91
C GLU A 192 11.47 6.74 6.53
N GLY A 193 10.15 6.96 6.50
CA GLY A 193 9.40 7.23 5.28
C GLY A 193 9.89 8.49 4.57
N ASP A 194 10.13 9.58 5.32
CA ASP A 194 10.67 10.83 4.75
C ASP A 194 12.03 10.59 4.07
N ALA A 195 12.92 9.83 4.73
CA ALA A 195 14.24 9.51 4.19
C ALA A 195 14.14 8.68 2.90
N VAL A 196 13.25 7.68 2.86
CA VAL A 196 13.05 6.82 1.68
C VAL A 196 12.43 7.60 0.52
N VAL A 197 11.40 8.41 0.77
CA VAL A 197 10.74 9.23 -0.27
C VAL A 197 11.71 10.27 -0.83
N ALA A 198 12.49 10.95 0.03
CA ALA A 198 13.49 11.91 -0.42
C ALA A 198 14.59 11.26 -1.27
N TRP A 199 15.03 10.05 -0.89
CA TRP A 199 15.98 9.28 -1.70
C TRP A 199 15.39 8.89 -3.06
N TRP A 200 14.13 8.46 -3.11
CA TRP A 200 13.45 8.05 -4.35
C TRP A 200 13.27 9.21 -5.33
N VAL A 201 12.80 10.36 -4.85
CA VAL A 201 12.53 11.54 -5.68
C VAL A 201 13.80 12.21 -6.21
N ARG A 202 14.95 11.98 -5.57
CA ARG A 202 16.24 12.54 -5.98
C ARG A 202 16.90 11.81 -7.15
N GLN A 203 16.41 10.63 -7.53
CA GLN A 203 16.98 9.83 -8.63
C GLN A 203 16.80 10.50 -9.99
#